data_AF-A0A0H3XJX9-F1
#
_entry.id   AF-A0A0H3XJX9-F1
#
_cell.length_a   1.000
_cell.length_b   1.000
_cell.length_c   1.000
_cell.angle_alpha   90.00
_cell.angle_beta   90.00
_cell.angle_gamma   90.00
#
_symmetry.space_group_name_H-M   'P 1'
#
loop_
_entity.id
_entity.type
_entity.pdbx_description
1 polymer ?
#
loop_
_entity_poly.entity_id
_entity_poly.type
_entity_poly.pdbx_seq_one_letter_code
_entity_poly.pdbx_strand_id
1 'polypeptide(L)'
;MFLFNDEFSLSILIAFIIIQAIFLTYLLITYQKIIIPYPNENYSSSKTTTALQIIDKYLVKNDITNLNVVNHPEMLKINRCYRRQTFVINDLQIFNRPYTLTGLGLDYVLGRLFYASEIHQKNNQVRFLSFWLYWAPAIFNILFYLFVACGIAFYILVKIRSDFLNNNIIYIINKLHLFTLLATICFGLFLLTIGVNNKLKQNLENLYEQKMKKFVKSDFPELYYDWGVARRYSRSIHFTYTFGCSWIFQKNYKYTGPFGL
;
A
#
# COMPACT_ATOMS: atom_id res chain seq x y z
N MET A 1 -25.78 -30.53 5.05
CA MET A 1 -26.25 -29.26 5.63
C MET A 1 -25.54 -28.16 4.84
N PHE A 2 -26.26 -27.16 4.34
CA PHE A 2 -25.77 -26.28 3.28
C PHE A 2 -25.27 -24.94 3.85
N LEU A 3 -24.46 -24.21 3.08
CA LEU A 3 -24.30 -22.76 3.28
C LEU A 3 -25.68 -22.11 3.40
N PHE A 4 -25.91 -21.40 4.52
CA PHE A 4 -27.19 -20.87 5.02
C PHE A 4 -28.13 -21.81 5.80
N ASN A 5 -27.75 -23.06 6.07
CA ASN A 5 -28.33 -23.85 7.16
C ASN A 5 -27.39 -23.94 8.38
N ASP A 6 -26.08 -23.81 8.17
CA ASP A 6 -25.12 -23.74 9.28
C ASP A 6 -24.94 -22.29 9.71
N GLU A 7 -25.44 -21.96 10.91
CA GLU A 7 -25.27 -20.67 11.59
C GLU A 7 -23.83 -20.15 11.46
N PHE A 8 -22.86 -21.07 11.50
CA PHE A 8 -21.43 -20.81 11.34
C PHE A 8 -21.04 -20.02 10.08
N SER A 9 -21.57 -20.36 8.90
CA SER A 9 -21.19 -19.67 7.66
C SER A 9 -21.71 -18.23 7.62
N LEU A 10 -22.93 -18.03 8.12
CA LEU A 10 -23.53 -16.70 8.28
C LEU A 10 -22.74 -15.89 9.32
N SER A 11 -22.39 -16.51 10.46
CA SER A 11 -21.57 -15.88 11.50
C SER A 11 -20.22 -15.43 10.97
N ILE A 12 -19.54 -16.22 10.13
CA ILE A 12 -18.26 -15.81 9.51
C ILE A 12 -18.45 -14.60 8.60
N LEU A 13 -19.48 -14.59 7.75
CA LEU A 13 -19.75 -13.47 6.86
C LEU A 13 -20.04 -12.19 7.66
N ILE A 14 -20.89 -12.28 8.68
CA ILE A 14 -21.23 -11.16 9.56
C ILE A 14 -19.98 -10.67 10.29
N ALA A 15 -19.18 -11.57 10.87
CA ALA A 15 -17.93 -11.22 11.55
C ALA A 15 -16.95 -10.52 10.61
N PHE A 16 -16.81 -11.00 9.37
CA PHE A 16 -15.97 -10.37 8.36
C PHE A 16 -16.41 -8.93 8.06
N ILE A 17 -17.71 -8.72 7.83
CA ILE A 17 -18.28 -7.39 7.56
C ILE A 17 -18.07 -6.45 8.75
N ILE A 18 -18.33 -6.91 9.97
CA ILE A 18 -18.14 -6.13 11.20
C ILE A 18 -16.66 -5.72 11.33
N ILE A 19 -15.73 -6.64 11.13
CA ILE A 19 -14.30 -6.34 11.22
C ILE A 19 -13.86 -5.34 10.15
N GLN A 20 -14.35 -5.47 8.92
CA GLN A 20 -14.08 -4.48 7.88
C GLN A 20 -14.62 -3.09 8.26
N ALA A 21 -15.81 -3.01 8.86
CA ALA A 21 -16.39 -1.76 9.32
C ALA A 21 -15.59 -1.14 10.48
N ILE A 22 -15.17 -1.95 11.45
CA ILE A 22 -14.30 -1.51 12.57
C ILE A 22 -12.97 -1.00 12.00
N PHE A 23 -12.35 -1.75 11.09
CA PHE A 23 -11.08 -1.40 10.47
C PHE A 23 -11.18 -0.11 9.66
N LEU A 24 -12.24 0.06 8.86
CA LEU A 24 -12.50 1.29 8.11
C LEU A 24 -12.68 2.50 9.04
N THR A 25 -13.42 2.32 10.13
CA THR A 25 -13.63 3.37 11.15
C THR A 25 -12.31 3.76 11.81
N TYR A 26 -11.48 2.78 12.17
CA TYR A 26 -10.13 3.01 12.68
C TYR A 26 -9.27 3.80 11.70
N LEU A 27 -9.29 3.45 10.40
CA LEU A 27 -8.56 4.17 9.37
C LEU A 27 -9.02 5.63 9.24
N LEU A 28 -10.34 5.87 9.25
CA LEU A 28 -10.92 7.21 9.17
C LEU A 28 -10.50 8.08 10.37
N ILE A 29 -10.61 7.56 11.60
CA ILE A 29 -10.21 8.29 12.81
C ILE A 29 -8.71 8.60 12.78
N THR A 30 -7.89 7.63 12.39
CA THR A 30 -6.43 7.81 12.32
C THR A 30 -6.05 8.84 11.26
N TYR A 31 -6.69 8.80 10.09
CA TYR A 31 -6.46 9.77 9.03
C TYR A 31 -6.84 11.21 9.44
N GLN A 32 -7.95 11.40 10.15
CA GLN A 32 -8.36 12.72 10.67
C GLN A 32 -7.35 13.32 11.66
N LYS A 33 -6.59 12.49 12.38
CA LYS A 33 -5.55 12.92 13.31
C LYS A 33 -4.23 13.33 12.64
N ILE A 34 -4.10 13.16 11.33
CA ILE A 34 -2.88 13.52 10.61
C ILE A 34 -2.81 15.05 10.47
N ILE A 35 -1.92 15.66 11.24
CA ILE A 35 -1.64 17.10 11.17
C ILE A 35 -0.60 17.31 10.07
N ILE A 36 -0.98 17.98 8.99
CA ILE A 36 -0.05 18.32 7.90
C ILE A 36 0.75 19.55 8.32
N PRO A 37 2.09 19.47 8.46
CA PRO A 37 2.89 20.64 8.77
C PRO A 37 2.89 21.59 7.57
N TYR A 38 2.68 22.87 7.83
CA TYR A 38 2.78 23.90 6.81
C TYR A 38 4.24 24.08 6.40
N PRO A 39 4.55 24.15 5.10
CA PRO A 39 5.90 24.47 4.64
C PRO A 39 6.26 25.89 5.13
N ASN A 40 7.48 26.05 5.64
CA ASN A 40 7.94 27.35 6.11
C ASN A 40 8.27 28.24 4.89
N GLU A 41 7.39 29.20 4.58
CA GLU A 41 7.53 30.10 3.43
C GLU A 41 8.81 30.96 3.48
N ASN A 42 9.40 31.13 4.66
CA ASN A 42 10.63 31.91 4.86
C ASN A 42 11.91 31.17 4.47
N TYR A 43 11.87 29.84 4.34
CA TYR A 43 12.94 29.08 3.70
C TYR A 43 12.69 29.10 2.20
N SER A 44 13.05 30.22 1.57
CA SER A 44 13.33 30.24 0.14
C SER A 44 14.45 29.22 -0.11
N SER A 45 14.06 28.00 -0.45
CA SER A 45 14.99 26.94 -0.82
C SER A 45 15.96 27.51 -1.85
N SER A 46 17.26 27.30 -1.63
CA SER A 46 18.29 27.50 -2.65
C SER A 46 17.75 26.94 -3.98
N LYS A 47 17.48 27.86 -4.90
CA LYS A 47 16.54 27.73 -6.04
C LYS A 47 16.96 26.76 -7.14
N THR A 48 17.91 25.87 -6.94
CA THR A 48 18.61 25.22 -8.06
C THR A 48 18.35 23.72 -8.20
N THR A 49 18.02 23.01 -7.12
CA THR A 49 17.93 21.55 -7.18
C THR A 49 16.51 21.07 -7.52
N THR A 50 16.33 20.55 -8.73
CA THR A 50 15.05 19.96 -9.17
C THR A 50 14.95 18.49 -8.77
N ALA A 51 13.73 17.95 -8.71
CA ALA A 51 13.52 16.53 -8.39
C ALA A 51 14.28 15.63 -9.37
N LEU A 52 14.24 15.97 -10.65
CA LEU A 52 14.97 15.27 -11.70
C LEU A 52 16.47 15.23 -11.42
N GLN A 53 17.10 16.33 -10.98
CA GLN A 53 18.53 16.33 -10.66
C GLN A 53 18.88 15.40 -9.49
N ILE A 54 18.03 15.31 -8.46
CA ILE A 54 18.23 14.38 -7.34
C ILE A 54 18.13 12.94 -7.82
N ILE A 55 17.14 12.68 -8.65
CA ILE A 55 16.87 11.36 -9.23
C ILE A 55 18.03 10.94 -10.13
N ASP A 56 18.46 11.79 -11.05
CA ASP A 56 19.58 11.51 -11.95
C ASP A 56 20.87 11.25 -11.17
N LYS A 57 21.20 12.10 -10.19
CA LYS A 57 22.37 11.88 -9.31
C LYS A 57 22.32 10.54 -8.58
N TYR A 58 21.15 10.16 -8.06
CA TYR A 58 20.97 8.88 -7.38
C TYR A 58 21.13 7.68 -8.34
N LEU A 59 20.50 7.75 -9.52
CA LEU A 59 20.56 6.68 -10.51
C LEU A 59 21.99 6.45 -11.00
N VAL A 60 22.71 7.54 -11.31
CA VAL A 60 24.13 7.50 -11.70
C VAL A 60 24.98 6.90 -10.58
N LYS A 61 24.81 7.37 -9.33
CA LYS A 61 25.61 6.91 -8.19
C LYS A 61 25.40 5.43 -7.82
N ASN A 62 24.24 4.86 -8.17
CA ASN A 62 23.90 3.46 -7.89
C ASN A 62 23.91 2.58 -9.14
N ASP A 63 24.48 3.06 -10.26
CA ASP A 63 24.58 2.34 -11.53
C ASP A 63 23.24 1.77 -12.05
N ILE A 64 22.16 2.53 -11.85
CA ILE A 64 20.80 2.12 -12.24
C ILE A 64 20.52 2.56 -13.67
N THR A 65 20.74 1.64 -14.60
CA THR A 65 20.45 1.83 -16.03
C THR A 65 19.02 1.40 -16.38
N ASN A 66 18.48 1.90 -17.49
CA ASN A 66 17.17 1.49 -18.04
C ASN A 66 15.94 1.78 -17.17
N LEU A 67 16.04 2.71 -16.22
CA LEU A 67 14.89 3.29 -15.53
C LEU A 67 14.49 4.58 -16.22
N ASN A 68 13.40 4.56 -16.99
CA ASN A 68 12.92 5.76 -17.67
C ASN A 68 12.20 6.66 -16.67
N VAL A 69 12.69 7.88 -16.48
CA VAL A 69 12.07 8.86 -15.59
C VAL A 69 11.15 9.77 -16.41
N VAL A 70 9.85 9.76 -16.12
CA VAL A 70 8.87 10.61 -16.80
C VAL A 70 8.23 11.55 -15.79
N ASN A 71 8.27 12.85 -16.08
CA ASN A 71 7.57 13.86 -15.29
C ASN A 71 6.13 14.02 -15.80
N HIS A 72 5.15 13.74 -14.95
CA HIS A 72 3.72 13.97 -15.25
C HIS A 72 3.08 14.83 -14.15
N PRO A 73 3.19 16.17 -14.24
CA PRO A 73 2.66 17.09 -13.23
C PRO A 73 1.17 16.94 -12.95
N GLU A 74 0.40 16.53 -13.95
CA GLU A 74 -1.07 16.46 -13.88
C GLU A 74 -1.61 15.13 -13.31
N MET A 75 -0.76 14.12 -13.11
CA MET A 75 -1.23 12.85 -12.53
C MET A 75 -1.45 13.00 -11.01
N LEU A 76 -2.70 12.96 -10.57
CA LEU A 76 -3.05 12.95 -9.14
C LEU A 76 -2.92 11.55 -8.50
N LYS A 77 -2.88 10.48 -9.31
CA LYS A 77 -3.00 9.09 -8.86
C LYS A 77 -1.64 8.39 -8.73
N ILE A 78 -1.39 7.86 -7.53
CA ILE A 78 -0.16 7.19 -7.08
C ILE A 78 0.10 5.82 -7.69
N ASN A 79 -0.96 5.11 -8.06
CA ASN A 79 -0.90 3.67 -8.34
C ASN A 79 -0.10 3.33 -9.61
N ARG A 80 0.66 4.29 -10.15
CA ARG A 80 1.46 4.22 -11.37
C ARG A 80 2.89 4.80 -11.21
N CYS A 81 3.40 4.96 -9.99
CA CYS A 81 4.77 5.47 -9.79
C CYS A 81 5.85 4.59 -10.44
N TYR A 82 5.60 3.28 -10.60
CA TYR A 82 6.45 2.40 -11.40
C TYR A 82 5.59 1.51 -12.30
N ARG A 83 5.76 1.62 -13.63
CA ARG A 83 5.08 0.75 -14.60
C ARG A 83 6.02 0.43 -15.74
N ARG A 84 6.27 -0.86 -16.00
CA ARG A 84 7.08 -1.33 -17.15
C ARG A 84 8.41 -0.56 -17.29
N GLN A 85 9.19 -0.48 -16.22
CA GLN A 85 10.49 0.22 -16.16
C GLN A 85 10.42 1.75 -16.27
N THR A 86 9.22 2.34 -16.28
CA THR A 86 9.04 3.79 -16.19
C THR A 86 8.75 4.20 -14.75
N PHE A 87 9.62 5.05 -14.19
CA PHE A 87 9.38 5.79 -12.97
C PHE A 87 8.63 7.08 -13.30
N VAL A 88 7.38 7.17 -12.87
CA VAL A 88 6.56 8.38 -13.06
C VAL A 88 6.61 9.20 -11.78
N ILE A 89 7.17 10.40 -11.89
CA ILE A 89 7.12 11.41 -10.84
C ILE A 89 5.95 12.31 -11.18
N ASN A 90 4.97 12.33 -10.29
CA ASN A 90 3.99 13.39 -10.33
C ASN A 90 4.68 14.60 -9.71
N ASP A 91 4.90 15.66 -10.49
CA ASP A 91 5.43 16.90 -9.93
C ASP A 91 4.63 17.25 -8.69
N LEU A 92 5.35 17.83 -7.75
CA LEU A 92 4.87 18.20 -6.44
C LEU A 92 3.88 19.38 -6.53
N GLN A 93 2.78 19.25 -7.26
CA GLN A 93 1.70 20.21 -7.25
C GLN A 93 0.73 19.84 -6.13
N ILE A 94 0.50 20.80 -5.24
CA ILE A 94 -0.48 20.73 -4.17
C ILE A 94 -1.29 22.02 -4.27
N PHE A 95 -2.60 21.92 -4.50
CA PHE A 95 -3.48 23.10 -4.70
C PHE A 95 -2.93 24.08 -5.75
N ASN A 96 -2.43 23.58 -6.88
CA ASN A 96 -1.81 24.36 -7.95
C ASN A 96 -0.57 25.19 -7.54
N ARG A 97 0.08 24.84 -6.42
CA ARG A 97 1.35 25.45 -6.00
C ARG A 97 2.50 24.44 -6.13
N PRO A 98 3.66 24.84 -6.67
CA PRO A 98 4.86 24.00 -6.65
C PRO A 98 5.33 23.84 -5.21
N TYR A 99 5.42 22.61 -4.74
CA TYR A 99 6.00 22.30 -3.44
C TYR A 99 7.51 22.50 -3.50
N THR A 100 8.08 23.09 -2.46
CA THR A 100 9.54 23.20 -2.32
C THR A 100 10.14 21.82 -2.12
N LEU A 101 11.30 21.58 -2.73
CA LEU A 101 12.02 20.31 -2.61
C LEU A 101 12.83 20.27 -1.31
N THR A 102 12.12 20.47 -0.20
CA THR A 102 12.64 20.50 1.17
C THR A 102 11.73 19.67 2.08
N GLY A 103 12.29 19.17 3.18
CA GLY A 103 11.53 18.39 4.16
C GLY A 103 10.70 17.26 3.56
N LEU A 104 9.37 17.35 3.72
CA LEU A 104 8.42 16.32 3.27
C LEU A 104 8.42 16.11 1.75
N GLY A 105 8.72 17.16 0.98
CA GLY A 105 8.77 17.07 -0.49
C GLY A 105 9.96 16.24 -0.94
N LEU A 106 11.11 16.49 -0.33
CA LEU A 106 12.32 15.69 -0.54
C LEU A 106 12.12 14.25 -0.08
N ASP A 107 11.53 14.03 1.10
CA ASP A 107 11.28 12.68 1.63
C ASP A 107 10.34 11.88 0.71
N TYR A 108 9.31 12.53 0.17
CA TYR A 108 8.41 11.93 -0.80
C TYR A 108 9.16 11.51 -2.07
N VAL A 109 9.93 12.42 -2.70
CA VAL A 109 10.67 12.13 -3.93
C VAL A 109 11.68 11.00 -3.72
N LEU A 110 12.46 11.06 -2.65
CA LEU A 110 13.48 10.05 -2.34
C LEU A 110 12.86 8.69 -2.03
N GLY A 111 11.74 8.64 -1.30
CA GLY A 111 11.11 7.35 -1.00
C GLY A 111 10.45 6.73 -2.23
N ARG A 112 9.93 7.54 -3.15
CA ARG A 112 9.46 7.06 -4.46
C ARG A 112 10.59 6.52 -5.33
N LEU A 113 11.71 7.24 -5.36
CA LEU A 113 12.92 6.85 -6.06
C LEU A 113 13.49 5.55 -5.50
N PHE A 114 13.59 5.44 -4.17
CA PHE A 114 13.94 4.20 -3.49
C PHE A 114 13.01 3.07 -3.92
N TYR A 115 11.70 3.23 -3.77
CA TYR A 115 10.77 2.15 -4.12
C TYR A 115 10.90 1.72 -5.59
N ALA A 116 10.95 2.67 -6.53
CA ALA A 116 11.07 2.39 -7.94
C ALA A 116 12.40 1.69 -8.30
N SER A 117 13.52 2.17 -7.75
CA SER A 117 14.85 1.58 -7.96
C SER A 117 14.93 0.16 -7.40
N GLU A 118 14.47 -0.08 -6.18
CA GLU A 118 14.52 -1.40 -5.54
C GLU A 118 13.64 -2.42 -6.27
N ILE A 119 12.46 -2.02 -6.73
CA ILE A 119 11.60 -2.89 -7.54
C ILE A 119 12.24 -3.16 -8.91
N HIS A 120 12.85 -2.16 -9.54
CA HIS A 120 13.54 -2.30 -10.82
C HIS A 120 14.73 -3.27 -10.72
N GLN A 121 15.55 -3.13 -9.67
CA GLN A 121 16.68 -4.01 -9.36
C GLN A 121 16.24 -5.39 -8.81
N LYS A 122 14.93 -5.67 -8.73
CA LYS A 122 14.36 -6.92 -8.24
C LYS A 122 14.80 -7.27 -6.80
N ASN A 123 14.99 -6.29 -5.93
CA ASN A 123 15.35 -6.54 -4.54
C ASN A 123 14.26 -7.39 -3.84
N ASN A 124 14.61 -8.62 -3.48
CA ASN A 124 13.67 -9.58 -2.89
C ASN A 124 13.09 -9.11 -1.56
N GLN A 125 13.87 -8.43 -0.73
CA GLN A 125 13.41 -7.95 0.58
C GLN A 125 12.34 -6.86 0.42
N VAL A 126 12.60 -5.87 -0.44
CA VAL A 126 11.64 -4.79 -0.70
C VAL A 126 10.40 -5.35 -1.40
N ARG A 127 10.55 -6.24 -2.37
CA ARG A 127 9.41 -6.91 -3.04
C ARG A 127 8.55 -7.71 -2.06
N PHE A 128 9.17 -8.46 -1.15
CA PHE A 128 8.48 -9.21 -0.12
C PHE A 128 7.69 -8.28 0.80
N LEU A 129 8.33 -7.24 1.36
CA LEU A 129 7.67 -6.27 2.23
C LEU A 129 6.51 -5.59 1.51
N SER A 130 6.72 -5.12 0.27
CA SER A 130 5.69 -4.45 -0.53
C SER A 130 4.51 -5.36 -0.87
N PHE A 131 4.77 -6.63 -1.16
CA PHE A 131 3.72 -7.61 -1.42
C PHE A 131 2.82 -7.77 -0.18
N TRP A 132 3.42 -8.03 0.98
CA TRP A 132 2.67 -8.24 2.21
C TRP A 132 1.97 -6.98 2.73
N LEU A 133 2.55 -5.81 2.47
CA LEU A 133 1.99 -4.52 2.89
C LEU A 133 0.77 -4.12 2.03
N TYR A 134 0.87 -4.28 0.70
CA TYR A 134 -0.10 -3.70 -0.23
C TYR A 134 -0.98 -4.71 -0.96
N TRP A 135 -0.41 -5.84 -1.38
CA TRP A 135 -1.08 -6.79 -2.27
C TRP A 135 -1.76 -7.92 -1.50
N ALA A 136 -1.10 -8.49 -0.48
CA ALA A 136 -1.63 -9.61 0.28
C ALA A 136 -3.00 -9.31 0.93
N PRO A 137 -3.21 -8.16 1.62
CA PRO A 137 -4.52 -7.83 2.18
C PRO A 137 -5.61 -7.78 1.11
N ALA A 138 -5.29 -7.23 -0.07
CA ALA A 138 -6.20 -7.13 -1.20
C ALA A 138 -6.61 -8.51 -1.73
N ILE A 139 -5.60 -9.37 -1.95
CA ILE A 139 -5.78 -10.71 -2.50
C ILE A 139 -6.65 -11.54 -1.57
N PHE A 140 -6.36 -11.55 -0.27
CA PHE A 140 -7.15 -12.30 0.70
C PHE A 140 -8.58 -11.78 0.85
N ASN A 141 -8.78 -10.46 0.75
CA ASN A 141 -10.12 -9.87 0.74
C ASN A 141 -10.93 -10.26 -0.50
N ILE A 142 -10.32 -10.21 -1.69
CA ILE A 142 -10.96 -10.63 -2.95
C ILE A 142 -11.27 -12.13 -2.92
N LEU A 143 -10.31 -12.95 -2.50
CA LEU A 143 -10.49 -14.40 -2.41
C LEU A 143 -11.59 -14.77 -1.41
N PHE A 144 -11.71 -14.05 -0.29
CA PHE A 144 -12.81 -14.25 0.66
C PHE A 144 -14.17 -14.09 -0.02
N TYR A 145 -14.43 -12.95 -0.70
CA TYR A 145 -15.70 -12.73 -1.39
C TYR A 145 -15.92 -13.70 -2.54
N LEU A 146 -14.86 -14.09 -3.25
CA LEU A 146 -14.93 -15.10 -4.30
C LEU A 146 -15.41 -16.45 -3.75
N PHE A 147 -14.81 -16.94 -2.67
CA PHE A 147 -15.20 -18.23 -2.07
C PHE A 147 -16.59 -18.19 -1.45
N VAL A 148 -16.99 -17.07 -0.85
CA VAL A 148 -18.38 -16.87 -0.43
C VAL A 148 -19.32 -16.96 -1.63
N ALA A 149 -19.07 -16.22 -2.72
CA ALA A 149 -19.90 -16.25 -3.92
C ALA A 149 -19.96 -17.65 -4.55
N CYS A 150 -18.84 -18.36 -4.64
CA CYS A 150 -18.81 -19.76 -5.09
C CYS A 150 -19.64 -20.66 -4.18
N GLY A 151 -19.58 -20.46 -2.86
CA GLY A 151 -20.40 -21.18 -1.90
C GLY A 151 -21.90 -20.94 -2.11
N ILE A 152 -22.31 -19.69 -2.35
CA ILE A 152 -23.71 -19.34 -2.65
C ILE A 152 -24.17 -19.99 -3.97
N ALA A 153 -23.37 -19.85 -5.03
CA ALA A 153 -23.67 -20.45 -6.32
C ALA A 153 -23.79 -21.97 -6.23
N PHE A 154 -22.85 -22.61 -5.53
CA PHE A 154 -22.86 -24.05 -5.29
C PHE A 154 -24.12 -24.50 -4.54
N TYR A 155 -24.52 -23.75 -3.50
CA TYR A 155 -25.76 -24.03 -2.77
C TYR A 155 -27.00 -23.97 -3.67
N ILE A 156 -27.14 -22.90 -4.46
CA ILE A 156 -28.26 -22.72 -5.38
C ILE A 156 -28.30 -23.88 -6.39
N LEU A 157 -27.14 -24.25 -6.94
CA LEU A 157 -27.02 -25.35 -7.91
C LEU A 157 -27.49 -26.67 -7.32
N VAL A 158 -27.02 -27.04 -6.11
CA VAL A 158 -27.43 -28.30 -5.47
C VAL A 158 -28.91 -28.28 -5.07
N LYS A 159 -29.46 -27.12 -4.71
CA LYS A 159 -30.89 -26.98 -4.38
C LYS A 159 -31.79 -27.16 -5.60
N ILE A 160 -31.37 -26.68 -6.78
CA ILE A 160 -32.11 -26.83 -8.03
C ILE A 160 -31.93 -28.25 -8.61
N ARG A 161 -30.74 -28.84 -8.46
CA ARG A 161 -30.36 -30.15 -9.00
C ARG A 161 -29.67 -30.99 -7.93
N SER A 162 -30.48 -31.64 -7.10
CA SER A 162 -29.99 -32.50 -6.01
C SER A 162 -29.25 -33.74 -6.51
N ASP A 163 -29.55 -34.17 -7.73
CA ASP A 163 -28.88 -35.25 -8.46
C ASP A 163 -27.38 -34.99 -8.69
N PHE A 164 -26.93 -33.73 -8.66
CA PHE A 164 -25.51 -33.41 -8.72
C PHE A 164 -24.71 -33.97 -7.54
N LEU A 165 -25.34 -34.23 -6.39
CA LEU A 165 -24.67 -34.86 -5.26
C LEU A 165 -24.28 -36.32 -5.50
N ASN A 166 -24.79 -36.96 -6.56
CA ASN A 166 -24.37 -38.31 -6.96
C ASN A 166 -22.94 -38.31 -7.53
N ASN A 167 -22.40 -37.16 -7.91
CA ASN A 167 -21.00 -37.04 -8.31
C ASN A 167 -20.10 -36.98 -7.07
N ASN A 168 -19.13 -37.89 -6.98
CA ASN A 168 -18.20 -38.00 -5.85
C ASN A 168 -17.45 -36.69 -5.53
N ILE A 169 -17.07 -35.90 -6.54
CA ILE A 169 -16.35 -34.64 -6.35
C ILE A 169 -17.27 -33.60 -5.71
N ILE A 170 -18.48 -33.46 -6.23
CA ILE A 170 -19.50 -32.52 -5.74
C ILE A 170 -19.91 -32.91 -4.31
N TYR A 171 -20.05 -34.22 -4.05
CA TYR A 171 -20.32 -34.73 -2.73
C TYR A 171 -19.22 -34.37 -1.71
N ILE A 172 -17.94 -34.51 -2.08
CA ILE A 172 -16.81 -34.13 -1.22
C ILE A 172 -16.81 -32.62 -0.95
N ILE A 173 -17.01 -31.79 -1.97
CA ILE A 173 -17.10 -30.33 -1.83
C ILE A 173 -18.19 -29.95 -0.83
N ASN A 174 -19.35 -30.60 -0.94
CA ASN A 174 -20.49 -30.38 -0.05
C ASN A 174 -20.22 -30.88 1.38
N LYS A 175 -19.67 -32.10 1.53
CA LYS A 175 -19.42 -32.73 2.82
C LYS A 175 -18.36 -32.02 3.65
N LEU A 176 -17.30 -31.55 3.01
CA LEU A 176 -16.19 -30.84 3.67
C LEU A 176 -16.41 -29.33 3.75
N HIS A 177 -17.52 -28.82 3.19
CA HIS A 177 -17.81 -27.39 3.13
C HIS A 177 -16.63 -26.58 2.59
N LEU A 178 -16.00 -27.06 1.50
CA LEU A 178 -14.69 -26.56 1.03
C LEU A 178 -14.70 -25.05 0.78
N PHE A 179 -15.78 -24.49 0.23
CA PHE A 179 -15.89 -23.05 0.01
C PHE A 179 -15.92 -22.24 1.32
N THR A 180 -16.63 -22.72 2.35
CA THR A 180 -16.63 -22.09 3.67
C THR A 180 -15.24 -22.18 4.31
N LEU A 181 -14.59 -23.35 4.26
CA LEU A 181 -13.24 -23.55 4.79
C LEU A 181 -12.23 -22.59 4.13
N LEU A 182 -12.25 -22.48 2.80
CA LEU A 182 -11.37 -21.59 2.05
C LEU A 182 -11.63 -20.12 2.36
N ALA A 183 -12.90 -19.72 2.52
CA ALA A 183 -13.27 -18.39 2.99
C ALA A 183 -12.72 -18.11 4.40
N THR A 184 -12.85 -19.05 5.34
CA THR A 184 -12.30 -18.92 6.69
C THR A 184 -10.78 -18.76 6.69
N ILE A 185 -10.07 -19.54 5.87
CA ILE A 185 -8.61 -19.42 5.72
C ILE A 185 -8.24 -18.04 5.18
N CYS A 186 -8.92 -17.56 4.14
CA CYS A 186 -8.68 -16.23 3.58
C CYS A 186 -8.95 -15.12 4.61
N PHE A 187 -9.99 -15.27 5.42
CA PHE A 187 -10.29 -14.33 6.50
C PHE A 187 -9.18 -14.32 7.58
N GLY A 188 -8.70 -15.48 8.02
CA GLY A 188 -7.58 -15.57 8.97
C GLY A 188 -6.30 -14.95 8.41
N LEU A 189 -5.97 -15.21 7.14
CA LEU A 189 -4.83 -14.59 6.47
C LEU A 189 -4.99 -13.07 6.33
N PHE A 190 -6.20 -12.58 6.01
CA PHE A 190 -6.49 -11.16 5.97
C PHE A 190 -6.25 -10.49 7.34
N LEU A 191 -6.74 -11.08 8.44
CA LEU A 191 -6.49 -10.59 9.80
C LEU A 191 -4.99 -10.55 10.13
N LEU A 192 -4.25 -11.59 9.76
CA LEU A 192 -2.80 -11.62 9.94
C LEU A 192 -2.13 -10.46 9.22
N THR A 193 -2.52 -10.16 7.97
CA THR A 193 -1.95 -9.03 7.22
C THR A 193 -2.22 -7.68 7.89
N ILE A 194 -3.41 -7.47 8.45
CA ILE A 194 -3.73 -6.26 9.22
C ILE A 194 -2.85 -6.18 10.48
N GLY A 195 -2.72 -7.28 11.22
CA GLY A 195 -1.96 -7.32 12.48
C GLY A 195 -0.48 -7.03 12.32
N VAL A 196 0.15 -7.48 11.22
CA VAL A 196 1.59 -7.25 10.97
C VAL A 196 1.90 -5.99 10.16
N ASN A 197 0.86 -5.29 9.66
CA ASN A 197 0.97 -4.16 8.74
C ASN A 197 1.97 -3.09 9.22
N ASN A 198 1.81 -2.63 10.47
CA ASN A 198 2.67 -1.58 11.04
C ASN A 198 4.15 -2.00 11.12
N LYS A 199 4.41 -3.28 11.44
CA LYS A 199 5.77 -3.82 11.51
C LYS A 199 6.40 -3.92 10.12
N LEU A 200 5.64 -4.34 9.13
CA LEU A 200 6.07 -4.37 7.74
C LEU A 200 6.39 -2.97 7.21
N LYS A 201 5.52 -1.98 7.49
CA LYS A 201 5.78 -0.58 7.17
C LYS A 201 7.06 -0.09 7.81
N GLN A 202 7.23 -0.30 9.12
CA GLN A 202 8.42 0.14 9.85
C GLN A 202 9.72 -0.49 9.30
N ASN A 203 9.67 -1.77 8.90
CA ASN A 203 10.81 -2.42 8.25
C ASN A 203 11.16 -1.77 6.91
N LEU A 204 10.16 -1.43 6.09
CA LEU A 204 10.36 -0.74 4.81
C LEU A 204 10.92 0.68 5.02
N GLU A 205 10.38 1.42 5.99
CA GLU A 205 10.86 2.75 6.39
C GLU A 205 12.32 2.72 6.87
N ASN A 206 12.72 1.68 7.61
CA ASN A 206 14.10 1.50 8.08
C ASN A 206 15.07 1.23 6.92
N LEU A 207 14.70 0.37 5.97
CA LEU A 207 15.54 0.09 4.78
C LEU A 207 15.75 1.34 3.94
N TYR A 208 14.67 2.08 3.71
CA TYR A 208 14.69 3.35 3.03
C TYR A 208 15.63 4.35 3.72
N GLU A 209 15.45 4.56 5.02
CA GLU A 209 16.27 5.50 5.79
C GLU A 209 17.74 5.10 5.76
N GLN A 210 18.07 3.82 5.90
CA GLN A 210 19.45 3.33 5.86
C GLN A 210 20.14 3.65 4.53
N LYS A 211 19.44 3.51 3.39
CA LYS A 211 19.99 3.83 2.07
C LYS A 211 20.05 5.34 1.84
N MET A 212 18.95 6.05 2.07
CA MET A 212 18.86 7.47 1.72
C MET A 212 19.61 8.38 2.67
N LYS A 213 19.77 8.02 3.95
CA LYS A 213 20.57 8.81 4.90
C LYS A 213 21.99 9.04 4.39
N LYS A 214 22.61 8.00 3.83
CA LYS A 214 23.97 8.10 3.27
C LYS A 214 24.00 9.03 2.06
N PHE A 215 23.06 8.84 1.13
CA PHE A 215 22.93 9.64 -0.09
C PHE A 215 22.70 11.12 0.21
N VAL A 216 21.67 11.45 1.01
CA VAL A 216 21.34 12.85 1.33
C VAL A 216 22.49 13.52 2.06
N LYS A 217 23.10 12.86 3.04
CA LYS A 217 24.23 13.43 3.79
C LYS A 217 25.43 13.74 2.89
N SER A 218 25.69 12.93 1.86
CA SER A 218 26.83 13.14 0.96
C SER A 218 26.56 14.12 -0.17
N ASP A 219 25.40 14.03 -0.83
CA ASP A 219 25.15 14.74 -2.09
C ASP A 219 24.31 16.01 -1.92
N PHE A 220 23.60 16.13 -0.79
CA PHE A 220 22.73 17.26 -0.43
C PHE A 220 22.80 17.59 1.07
N PRO A 221 24.01 17.88 1.63
CA PRO A 221 24.19 18.13 3.06
C PRO A 221 23.30 19.27 3.58
N GLU A 222 23.01 20.27 2.75
CA GLU A 222 22.12 21.39 3.06
C GLU A 222 20.66 20.98 3.29
N LEU A 223 20.21 19.87 2.70
CA LEU A 223 18.85 19.35 2.85
C LEU A 223 18.73 18.27 3.93
N TYR A 224 19.85 17.81 4.48
CA TYR A 224 19.91 16.65 5.39
C TYR A 224 19.11 16.86 6.68
N TYR A 225 19.17 18.05 7.28
CA TYR A 225 18.43 18.36 8.50
C TYR A 225 16.91 18.34 8.25
N ASP A 226 16.45 19.03 7.21
CA ASP A 226 15.03 19.10 6.85
C ASP A 226 14.47 17.73 6.49
N TRP A 227 15.24 16.94 5.72
CA TRP A 227 14.91 15.55 5.44
C TRP A 227 14.78 14.74 6.74
N GLY A 228 15.72 14.88 7.68
CA GLY A 228 15.66 14.19 8.98
C GLY A 228 14.44 14.57 9.83
N VAL A 229 13.97 15.83 9.77
CA VAL A 229 12.72 16.26 10.41
C VAL A 229 11.52 15.60 9.74
N ALA A 230 11.47 15.62 8.41
CA ALA A 230 10.42 14.97 7.63
C ALA A 230 10.33 13.46 7.90
N ARG A 231 11.46 12.77 8.04
CA ARG A 231 11.54 11.35 8.42
C ARG A 231 10.91 11.07 9.78
N ARG A 232 11.23 11.89 10.79
CA ARG A 232 10.65 11.73 12.14
C ARG A 232 9.13 11.88 12.11
N TYR A 233 8.63 12.83 11.34
CA TYR A 233 7.21 13.02 11.13
C TYR A 233 6.56 11.85 10.36
N SER A 234 7.13 11.41 9.23
CA SER A 234 6.62 10.26 8.48
C SER A 234 6.54 8.99 9.33
N ARG A 235 7.52 8.78 10.22
CA ARG A 235 7.58 7.61 11.11
C ARG A 235 6.58 7.67 12.28
N SER A 236 6.15 8.85 12.69
CA SER A 236 5.10 8.98 13.72
C SER A 236 3.71 8.62 13.17
N ILE A 237 3.55 8.66 11.84
CA ILE A 237 2.34 8.23 11.16
C ILE A 237 2.37 6.71 11.04
N HIS A 238 1.74 6.01 11.98
CA HIS A 238 1.56 4.56 11.92
C HIS A 238 0.51 4.11 10.90
N PHE A 239 -0.16 5.06 10.27
CA PHE A 239 -1.16 4.81 9.26
C PHE A 239 -0.54 4.21 7.98
N THR A 240 -1.14 3.14 7.46
CA THR A 240 -0.78 2.52 6.18
C THR A 240 -2.05 2.31 5.36
N TYR A 241 -2.06 2.73 4.10
CA TYR A 241 -3.19 2.50 3.21
C TYR A 241 -3.29 1.00 2.91
N THR A 242 -4.46 0.43 3.17
CA THR A 242 -4.83 -0.87 2.61
C THR A 242 -5.53 -0.69 1.28
N PHE A 243 -5.22 -1.56 0.33
CA PHE A 243 -5.88 -1.62 -0.97
C PHE A 243 -7.40 -1.62 -0.82
N GLY A 244 -8.11 -0.80 -1.59
CA GLY A 244 -9.57 -0.63 -1.54
C GLY A 244 -10.07 0.61 -0.80
N CYS A 245 -9.27 1.22 0.09
CA CYS A 245 -9.63 2.47 0.77
C CYS A 245 -8.88 3.70 0.24
N SER A 246 -7.96 3.54 -0.71
CA SER A 246 -7.13 4.63 -1.25
C SER A 246 -7.93 5.77 -1.88
N TRP A 247 -9.16 5.52 -2.34
CA TRP A 247 -10.08 6.54 -2.86
C TRP A 247 -10.53 7.57 -1.81
N ILE A 248 -10.62 7.17 -0.55
CA ILE A 248 -11.05 8.03 0.56
C ILE A 248 -9.97 9.07 0.92
N PHE A 249 -8.71 8.76 0.61
CA PHE A 249 -7.57 9.44 1.22
C PHE A 249 -6.63 10.12 0.20
N GLN A 250 -7.12 10.35 -1.02
CA GLN A 250 -6.32 10.85 -2.16
C GLN A 250 -5.77 12.28 -1.97
N LYS A 251 -6.31 13.09 -1.05
CA LYS A 251 -5.91 14.49 -0.91
C LYS A 251 -4.62 14.70 -0.12
N ASN A 252 -4.39 13.90 0.94
CA ASN A 252 -3.32 14.18 1.91
C ASN A 252 -2.23 13.10 1.98
N TYR A 253 -2.29 12.06 1.14
CA TYR A 253 -1.32 10.95 1.19
C TYR A 253 0.14 11.40 1.06
N LYS A 254 0.41 12.48 0.32
CA LYS A 254 1.77 13.00 0.08
C LYS A 254 2.46 13.39 1.39
N TYR A 255 1.68 13.68 2.43
CA TYR A 255 2.13 14.05 3.77
C TYR A 255 2.18 12.87 4.73
N THR A 256 1.78 11.67 4.32
CA THR A 256 1.81 10.49 5.20
C THR A 256 3.13 9.73 5.15
N GLY A 257 4.10 10.28 4.40
CA GLY A 257 5.37 9.64 4.11
C GLY A 257 5.38 8.90 2.78
N PRO A 258 6.56 8.41 2.37
CA PRO A 258 6.73 7.72 1.09
C PRO A 258 6.03 6.35 1.03
N PHE A 259 5.82 5.70 2.19
CA PHE A 259 5.16 4.40 2.32
C PHE A 259 3.85 4.48 3.10
N GLY A 260 3.23 5.66 3.15
CA GLY A 260 1.86 5.77 3.65
C GLY A 260 0.85 5.01 2.80
N LEU A 261 1.17 4.81 1.51
CA LEU A 261 0.45 4.16 0.39
C LEU A 261 0.75 2.71 0.26
#